data_AF-A0A8T0EE90-F1
#
_entry.id   AF-A0A8T0EE90-F1
#
_cell.length_a   1.000
_cell.length_b   1.000
_cell.length_c   1.000
_cell.angle_alpha   90.00
_cell.angle_beta   90.00
_cell.angle_gamma   90.00
#
_symmetry.space_group_name_H-M   'P 1'
#
loop_
_entity.id
_entity.type
_entity.pdbx_description
1 polymer ?
#
loop_
_entity_poly.entity_id
_entity_poly.type
_entity_poly.pdbx_seq_one_letter_code
_entity_poly.pdbx_strand_id
1 'polypeptide(L)'
;MDEIFHYPQALKYYKGIYNEWDPKITTPPGLYLFTTAILTPLSKVSTLNIFELACFRLVNIIFTIGTLFVIHRILQIHHQNDEPRIVLLSAFNITIFPLLYFFNFLYYTDCGSTFFVLLMYYWHLKKFYFLASIIGAVSLLFRQTNIVWMFYAAAEATLPALLELFKERLAKKDKDPNDVSLSHLKTSMLIVKKNWMQILKKVFEINLGYIPVAIAS
;
A
#
# COMPACT_ATOMS: atom_id res chain seq x y z
N MET A 1 25.06 -2.61 2.25
CA MET A 1 23.58 -2.73 2.23
C MET A 1 23.15 -3.49 3.48
N ASP A 2 21.96 -3.21 4.01
CA ASP A 2 21.62 -3.54 5.40
C ASP A 2 21.21 -5.01 5.62
N GLU A 3 21.26 -5.86 4.59
CA GLU A 3 21.01 -7.31 4.68
C GLU A 3 21.84 -7.98 5.79
N ILE A 4 23.07 -7.49 6.01
CA ILE A 4 23.97 -7.95 7.07
C ILE A 4 23.40 -7.75 8.48
N PHE A 5 22.50 -6.78 8.67
CA PHE A 5 21.77 -6.54 9.92
C PHE A 5 20.41 -7.28 9.93
N HIS A 6 19.70 -7.29 8.81
CA HIS A 6 18.39 -7.94 8.71
C HIS A 6 18.43 -9.45 8.91
N TYR A 7 19.43 -10.14 8.36
CA TYR A 7 19.48 -11.59 8.44
C TYR A 7 19.70 -12.12 9.87
N PRO A 8 20.70 -11.62 10.65
CA PRO A 8 20.82 -11.99 12.06
C PRO A 8 19.57 -11.68 12.88
N GLN A 9 18.92 -10.53 12.63
CA GLN A 9 17.69 -10.16 13.33
C GLN A 9 16.53 -11.12 13.01
N ALA A 10 16.38 -11.51 11.74
CA ALA A 10 15.35 -12.46 11.33
C ALA A 10 15.56 -13.86 11.93
N LEU A 11 16.81 -14.30 12.06
CA LEU A 11 17.15 -15.54 12.77
C LEU A 11 16.72 -15.53 14.24
N LYS A 12 16.84 -14.39 14.93
CA LYS A 12 16.34 -14.25 16.32
C LYS A 12 14.83 -14.43 16.39
N TYR A 13 14.10 -13.76 15.50
CA TYR A 13 12.64 -13.88 15.39
C TYR A 13 12.20 -15.31 15.08
N TYR A 14 12.89 -15.98 14.14
CA TYR A 14 12.62 -17.38 13.82
C TYR A 14 12.85 -18.32 15.01
N LYS A 15 13.82 -18.02 15.88
CA LYS A 15 14.09 -18.74 17.14
C LYS A 15 13.13 -18.36 18.29
N GLY A 16 12.16 -17.48 18.05
CA GLY A 16 11.21 -17.02 19.07
C GLY A 16 11.75 -15.94 20.00
N ILE A 17 12.90 -15.34 19.68
CA ILE A 17 13.51 -14.25 20.46
C ILE A 17 13.01 -12.92 19.88
N TYR A 18 11.89 -12.43 20.40
CA TYR A 18 11.22 -11.20 19.94
C TYR A 18 11.64 -9.94 20.71
N ASN A 19 12.26 -10.10 21.88
CA ASN A 19 12.60 -9.00 22.80
C ASN A 19 13.99 -8.40 22.55
N GLU A 20 14.73 -8.92 21.57
CA GLU A 20 16.04 -8.39 21.18
C GLU A 20 15.96 -7.68 19.84
N TRP A 21 16.61 -6.52 19.74
CA TRP A 21 16.61 -5.70 18.55
C TRP A 21 18.00 -5.15 18.24
N ASP A 22 18.46 -5.30 17.00
CA ASP A 22 19.70 -4.68 16.53
C ASP A 22 19.48 -3.15 16.40
N PRO A 23 20.27 -2.33 17.12
CA PRO A 23 20.09 -0.87 17.15
C PRO A 23 20.35 -0.19 15.80
N LYS A 24 20.97 -0.87 14.83
CA LYS A 24 21.19 -0.33 13.48
C LYS A 24 19.96 -0.45 12.57
N ILE A 25 18.95 -1.21 13.00
CA ILE A 25 17.72 -1.43 12.22
C ILE A 25 16.68 -0.40 12.64
N THR A 26 16.30 0.46 11.69
CA THR A 26 15.30 1.52 11.88
C THR A 26 13.94 1.18 11.29
N THR A 27 13.84 0.09 10.52
CA THR A 27 12.58 -0.38 9.92
C THR A 27 11.77 -1.21 10.90
N PRO A 28 10.42 -1.23 10.84
CA PRO A 28 9.61 -2.05 11.74
C PRO A 28 9.76 -3.57 11.46
N PRO A 29 9.22 -4.46 12.32
CA PRO A 29 9.55 -5.88 12.34
C PRO A 29 8.83 -6.74 11.29
N GLY A 30 8.07 -6.14 10.36
CA GLY A 30 7.22 -6.85 9.41
C GLY A 30 7.96 -7.91 8.60
N LEU A 31 9.15 -7.58 8.08
CA LEU A 31 9.97 -8.55 7.34
C LEU A 31 10.22 -9.83 8.13
N TYR A 32 10.54 -9.71 9.41
CA TYR A 32 10.90 -10.84 10.29
C TYR A 32 9.68 -11.63 10.74
N LEU A 33 8.58 -10.94 11.05
CA LEU A 33 7.31 -11.57 11.40
C LEU A 33 6.79 -12.42 10.25
N PHE A 34 6.77 -11.87 9.03
CA PHE A 34 6.32 -12.61 7.85
C PHE A 34 7.27 -13.73 7.47
N THR A 35 8.58 -13.51 7.59
CA THR A 35 9.57 -14.56 7.36
C THR A 35 9.37 -15.73 8.32
N THR A 36 9.16 -15.45 9.61
CA THR A 36 8.87 -16.49 10.60
C THR A 36 7.57 -17.22 10.25
N ALA A 37 6.51 -16.47 9.96
CA ALA A 37 5.21 -17.05 9.58
C ALA A 37 5.27 -17.95 8.33
N ILE A 38 6.13 -17.63 7.36
CA ILE A 38 6.30 -18.40 6.12
C ILE A 38 7.24 -19.60 6.32
N LEU A 39 8.38 -19.39 6.99
CA LEU A 39 9.41 -20.43 7.10
C LEU A 39 9.10 -21.47 8.18
N THR A 40 8.39 -21.14 9.26
CA THR A 40 8.02 -22.11 10.31
C THR A 40 7.14 -23.27 9.82
N PRO A 41 6.10 -23.09 9.01
CA PRO A 41 5.38 -24.22 8.44
C PRO A 41 6.22 -24.94 7.37
N LEU A 42 7.01 -24.21 6.58
CA LEU A 42 7.87 -24.80 5.55
C LEU A 42 8.93 -25.73 6.16
N SER A 43 9.46 -25.40 7.34
CA SER A 43 10.45 -26.23 8.05
C SER A 43 9.94 -27.58 8.49
N LYS A 44 8.63 -27.69 8.67
CA LYS A 44 7.99 -28.95 9.07
C LYS A 44 7.73 -29.88 7.89
N VAL A 45 7.71 -29.33 6.67
CA VAL A 45 7.31 -30.05 5.45
C VAL A 45 8.49 -30.24 4.48
N SER A 46 9.51 -29.40 4.60
CA SER A 46 10.66 -29.38 3.69
C SER A 46 11.91 -29.96 4.35
N THR A 47 12.81 -30.52 3.53
CA THR A 47 14.16 -30.95 3.93
C THR A 47 15.20 -29.83 3.83
N LEU A 48 14.77 -28.61 3.47
CA LEU A 48 15.66 -27.46 3.32
C LEU A 48 16.29 -27.04 4.65
N ASN A 49 17.57 -26.64 4.59
CA ASN A 49 18.26 -26.01 5.71
C ASN A 49 17.81 -24.55 5.83
N ILE A 50 16.76 -24.33 6.61
CA ILE A 50 16.11 -23.01 6.73
C ILE A 50 16.99 -21.95 7.39
N PHE A 51 18.08 -22.36 8.06
CA PHE A 51 19.08 -21.45 8.60
C PHE A 51 20.04 -20.91 7.53
N GLU A 52 19.83 -21.17 6.25
CA GLU A 52 20.59 -20.54 5.18
C GLU A 52 19.95 -19.23 4.73
N LEU A 53 20.77 -18.21 4.49
CA LEU A 53 20.33 -16.92 3.96
C LEU A 53 19.50 -17.04 2.67
N ALA A 54 19.74 -18.09 1.87
CA ALA A 54 18.94 -18.38 0.68
C ALA A 54 17.44 -18.55 1.00
N CYS A 55 17.09 -19.26 2.07
CA CYS A 55 15.69 -19.46 2.47
C CYS A 55 15.01 -18.15 2.89
N PHE A 56 15.76 -17.24 3.51
CA PHE A 56 15.27 -15.90 3.86
C PHE A 56 15.04 -15.07 2.60
N ARG A 57 15.98 -15.07 1.65
CA ARG A 57 15.83 -14.38 0.35
C ARG A 57 14.63 -14.91 -0.45
N LEU A 58 14.30 -16.20 -0.36
CA LEU A 58 13.10 -16.76 -1.00
C LEU A 58 11.79 -16.09 -0.53
N VAL A 59 11.74 -15.58 0.70
CA VAL A 59 10.56 -14.83 1.18
C VAL A 59 10.32 -13.57 0.32
N ASN A 60 11.39 -12.89 -0.09
CA ASN A 60 11.26 -11.75 -0.99
C ASN A 60 10.82 -12.15 -2.38
N ILE A 61 11.28 -13.30 -2.89
CA ILE A 61 10.78 -13.87 -4.15
C ILE A 61 9.28 -14.15 -4.08
N ILE A 62 8.76 -14.66 -2.96
CA ILE A 62 7.31 -14.86 -2.75
C ILE A 62 6.56 -13.52 -2.86
N PHE A 63 7.07 -12.45 -2.22
CA PHE A 63 6.48 -11.12 -2.34
C PHE A 63 6.57 -10.55 -3.75
N THR A 64 7.66 -10.82 -4.48
CA THR A 64 7.81 -10.41 -5.89
C THR A 64 6.79 -11.10 -6.78
N ILE A 65 6.57 -12.41 -6.60
CA ILE A 65 5.53 -13.15 -7.34
C ILE A 65 4.14 -12.60 -7.01
N GLY A 66 3.87 -12.33 -5.73
CA GLY A 66 2.65 -11.66 -5.31
C GLY A 66 2.47 -10.29 -5.94
N THR A 67 3.56 -9.52 -6.04
CA THR A 67 3.57 -8.18 -6.65
C THR A 67 3.22 -8.26 -8.13
N LEU A 68 3.80 -9.20 -8.88
CA LEU A 68 3.45 -9.45 -10.28
C LEU A 68 1.95 -9.72 -10.44
N PHE A 69 1.40 -10.60 -9.60
CA PHE A 69 -0.02 -10.92 -9.63
C PHE A 69 -0.87 -9.68 -9.37
N VAL A 70 -0.56 -8.91 -8.32
CA VAL A 70 -1.31 -7.70 -7.96
C VAL A 70 -1.24 -6.64 -9.06
N ILE A 71 -0.05 -6.38 -9.63
CA ILE A 71 0.12 -5.46 -10.76
C ILE A 71 -0.73 -5.89 -11.94
N HIS A 72 -0.68 -7.18 -12.30
CA HIS A 72 -1.51 -7.70 -13.39
C HIS A 72 -3.01 -7.46 -13.13
N ARG A 73 -3.49 -7.68 -11.91
CA ARG A 73 -4.89 -7.43 -11.52
C ARG A 73 -5.26 -5.95 -11.53
N ILE A 74 -4.34 -5.06 -11.16
CA ILE A 74 -4.53 -3.60 -11.24
C ILE A 74 -4.61 -3.16 -12.71
N LEU A 75 -3.69 -3.63 -13.55
CA LEU A 75 -3.69 -3.29 -14.97
C LEU A 75 -4.97 -3.78 -15.66
N GLN A 76 -5.49 -4.96 -15.31
CA GLN A 76 -6.79 -5.43 -15.81
C GLN A 76 -7.97 -4.51 -15.44
N ILE A 77 -7.88 -3.73 -14.35
CA ILE A 77 -8.92 -2.76 -14.00
C ILE A 77 -8.85 -1.53 -14.92
N HIS A 78 -7.64 -1.05 -15.22
CA HIS A 78 -7.42 0.19 -15.99
C HIS A 78 -7.38 -0.02 -17.51
N HIS A 79 -6.97 -1.21 -17.97
CA HIS A 79 -6.72 -1.55 -19.37
C HIS A 79 -7.66 -2.67 -19.86
N GLN A 80 -8.97 -2.50 -19.61
CA GLN A 80 -9.98 -3.52 -19.92
C GLN A 80 -10.13 -3.82 -21.42
N ASN A 81 -9.80 -2.85 -22.27
CA ASN A 81 -9.91 -2.94 -23.72
C ASN A 81 -8.62 -3.42 -24.39
N ASP A 82 -7.52 -3.54 -23.64
CA ASP A 82 -6.23 -3.93 -24.19
C ASP A 82 -6.11 -5.45 -24.28
N GLU A 83 -5.31 -5.92 -25.24
CA GLU A 83 -5.05 -7.35 -25.42
C GLU A 83 -4.47 -7.97 -24.12
N PRO A 84 -5.00 -9.11 -23.63
CA PRO A 84 -4.57 -9.72 -22.37
C PRO A 84 -3.07 -10.02 -22.31
N ARG A 85 -2.47 -10.34 -23.46
CA ARG A 85 -1.02 -10.58 -23.58
C ARG A 85 -0.21 -9.31 -23.31
N ILE A 86 -0.67 -8.15 -23.80
CA ILE A 86 -0.01 -6.86 -23.56
C ILE A 86 -0.09 -6.50 -22.07
N VAL A 87 -1.24 -6.72 -21.44
CA VAL A 87 -1.42 -6.48 -19.99
C VAL A 87 -0.49 -7.37 -19.16
N LEU A 88 -0.37 -8.66 -19.52
CA LEU A 88 0.54 -9.58 -18.83
C LEU A 88 2.00 -9.18 -19.03
N LEU A 89 2.45 -8.91 -20.26
CA LEU A 89 3.81 -8.49 -20.56
C LEU A 89 4.16 -7.16 -19.87
N SER A 90 3.21 -6.24 -19.78
CA SER A 90 3.37 -4.98 -19.05
C SER A 90 3.57 -5.22 -17.55
N ALA A 91 2.78 -6.12 -16.95
CA ALA A 91 2.95 -6.49 -15.55
C ALA A 91 4.33 -7.11 -15.27
N PHE A 92 4.79 -7.98 -16.17
CA PHE A 92 6.15 -8.53 -16.12
C PHE A 92 7.20 -7.41 -16.23
N ASN A 93 7.09 -6.55 -17.25
CA ASN A 93 8.03 -5.45 -17.49
C ASN A 93 8.16 -4.51 -16.28
N ILE A 94 7.04 -4.19 -15.62
CA ILE A 94 7.05 -3.38 -14.39
C ILE A 94 7.73 -4.14 -13.24
N THR A 95 7.44 -5.44 -13.07
CA THR A 95 7.99 -6.22 -11.94
C THR A 95 9.49 -6.48 -12.07
N ILE A 96 10.00 -6.65 -13.30
CA ILE A 96 11.43 -6.83 -13.58
C ILE A 96 12.16 -5.50 -13.76
N PHE A 97 11.48 -4.36 -13.56
CA PHE A 97 12.09 -3.05 -13.71
C PHE A 97 13.37 -3.00 -12.85
N PRO A 98 14.50 -2.48 -13.37
CA PRO A 98 15.82 -2.66 -12.74
C PRO A 98 15.88 -2.29 -11.26
N LEU A 99 15.11 -1.27 -10.86
CA LEU A 99 14.99 -0.84 -9.47
C LEU A 99 14.42 -1.95 -8.56
N LEU A 100 13.34 -2.61 -8.98
CA LEU A 100 12.72 -3.70 -8.22
C LEU A 100 13.56 -4.98 -8.32
N TYR A 101 14.12 -5.25 -9.50
CA TYR A 101 14.93 -6.44 -9.76
C TYR A 101 16.09 -6.58 -8.78
N PHE A 102 16.79 -5.49 -8.49
CA PHE A 102 17.89 -5.50 -7.53
C PHE A 102 17.45 -5.99 -6.15
N PHE A 103 16.37 -5.44 -5.59
CA PHE A 103 15.89 -5.78 -4.24
C PHE A 103 15.24 -7.16 -4.15
N ASN A 104 14.78 -7.75 -5.25
CA ASN A 104 14.15 -9.08 -5.27
C ASN A 104 15.07 -10.19 -4.73
N PHE A 105 16.39 -10.06 -4.90
CA PHE A 105 17.36 -11.10 -4.51
C PHE A 105 18.02 -10.87 -3.16
N LEU A 106 17.65 -9.81 -2.46
CA LEU A 106 18.22 -9.41 -1.19
C LEU A 106 17.17 -9.56 -0.11
N TYR A 107 17.59 -10.00 1.07
CA TYR A 107 16.68 -10.06 2.21
C TYR A 107 16.49 -8.68 2.82
N TYR A 108 15.51 -7.95 2.28
CA TYR A 108 15.26 -6.55 2.56
C TYR A 108 13.76 -6.20 2.57
N THR A 109 13.39 -5.05 3.13
CA THR A 109 11.98 -4.70 3.39
C THR A 109 11.16 -4.35 2.14
N ASP A 110 11.82 -4.05 1.02
CA ASP A 110 11.22 -3.35 -0.12
C ASP A 110 10.23 -4.21 -0.92
N CYS A 111 10.50 -5.52 -1.06
CA CYS A 111 9.59 -6.44 -1.76
C CYS A 111 8.24 -6.58 -1.04
N GLY A 112 8.27 -6.83 0.27
CA GLY A 112 7.05 -6.92 1.09
C GLY A 112 6.33 -5.56 1.19
N SER A 113 7.07 -4.48 1.36
CA SER A 113 6.56 -3.11 1.33
C SER A 113 5.77 -2.82 0.05
N THR A 114 6.38 -3.06 -1.10
CA THR A 114 5.76 -2.82 -2.42
C THR A 114 4.53 -3.71 -2.63
N PHE A 115 4.63 -4.99 -2.26
CA PHE A 115 3.51 -5.92 -2.35
C PHE A 115 2.29 -5.44 -1.57
N PHE A 116 2.44 -5.10 -0.29
CA PHE A 116 1.30 -4.69 0.55
C PHE A 116 0.74 -3.33 0.16
N VAL A 117 1.57 -2.38 -0.27
CA VAL A 117 1.09 -1.08 -0.80
C VAL A 117 0.24 -1.29 -2.04
N LEU A 118 0.70 -2.09 -2.99
CA LEU A 118 -0.05 -2.37 -4.21
C LEU A 118 -1.30 -3.21 -3.94
N LEU A 119 -1.24 -4.14 -2.99
CA LEU A 119 -2.41 -4.94 -2.60
C LEU A 119 -3.47 -4.07 -1.94
N MET A 120 -3.09 -3.14 -1.05
CA MET A 120 -3.99 -2.11 -0.53
C MET A 120 -4.62 -1.33 -1.68
N TYR A 121 -3.81 -0.84 -2.63
CA TYR A 121 -4.29 -0.04 -3.75
C TYR A 121 -5.27 -0.83 -4.63
N TYR A 122 -5.02 -2.12 -4.87
CA TYR A 122 -5.94 -3.01 -5.58
C TYR A 122 -7.32 -3.09 -4.90
N TRP A 123 -7.36 -3.31 -3.59
CA TRP A 123 -8.62 -3.37 -2.84
C TRP A 123 -9.31 -2.02 -2.74
N HIS A 124 -8.54 -0.94 -2.67
CA HIS A 124 -9.03 0.43 -2.75
C HIS A 124 -9.70 0.72 -4.10
N LEU A 125 -9.10 0.31 -5.23
CA LEU A 125 -9.73 0.41 -6.56
C LEU A 125 -11.03 -0.40 -6.65
N LYS A 126 -11.09 -1.55 -5.96
CA LYS A 126 -12.32 -2.34 -5.80
C LYS A 126 -13.32 -1.77 -4.79
N LYS A 127 -13.04 -0.59 -4.22
CA LYS A 127 -13.90 0.13 -3.26
C LYS A 127 -14.12 -0.62 -1.93
N PHE A 128 -13.28 -1.60 -1.62
CA PHE A 128 -13.24 -2.29 -0.32
C PHE A 128 -12.31 -1.56 0.65
N TYR A 129 -12.68 -0.33 1.04
CA TYR A 129 -11.81 0.58 1.80
C TYR A 129 -11.37 0.05 3.16
N PHE A 130 -12.22 -0.71 3.86
CA PHE A 130 -11.87 -1.31 5.15
C PHE A 130 -10.79 -2.39 5.02
N LEU A 131 -10.90 -3.26 4.01
CA LEU A 131 -9.86 -4.26 3.75
C LEU A 131 -8.57 -3.60 3.26
N ALA A 132 -8.69 -2.59 2.39
CA ALA A 132 -7.56 -1.82 1.93
C ALA A 132 -6.82 -1.16 3.10
N SER A 133 -7.51 -0.60 4.08
CA SER A 133 -6.85 0.04 5.23
C SER A 133 -6.14 -0.94 6.15
N ILE A 134 -6.70 -2.14 6.39
CA ILE A 134 -6.02 -3.21 7.14
C ILE A 134 -4.72 -3.60 6.42
N ILE A 135 -4.79 -3.81 5.11
CA ILE A 135 -3.63 -4.18 4.29
C ILE A 135 -2.60 -3.04 4.25
N GLY A 136 -3.06 -1.79 4.19
CA GLY A 136 -2.23 -0.60 4.32
C GLY A 136 -1.50 -0.56 5.66
N ALA A 137 -2.20 -0.86 6.77
CA ALA A 137 -1.58 -0.95 8.09
C ALA A 137 -0.50 -2.03 8.15
N VAL A 138 -0.72 -3.19 7.52
CA VAL A 138 0.30 -4.24 7.40
C VAL A 138 1.51 -3.73 6.62
N SER A 139 1.33 -2.90 5.60
CA SER A 139 2.46 -2.30 4.86
C SER A 139 3.34 -1.41 5.74
N LEU A 140 2.79 -0.78 6.78
CA LEU A 140 3.55 0.05 7.74
C LEU A 140 4.51 -0.80 8.59
N LEU A 141 4.21 -2.08 8.79
CA LEU A 141 5.13 -3.01 9.48
C LEU A 141 6.41 -3.26 8.67
N PHE A 142 6.41 -3.00 7.37
CA PHE A 142 7.62 -3.07 6.55
C PHE A 142 8.35 -1.74 6.54
N ARG A 143 7.64 -0.64 6.33
CA ARG A 143 8.21 0.71 6.28
C ARG A 143 7.22 1.77 6.76
N GLN A 144 7.64 2.61 7.70
CA GLN A 144 6.86 3.77 8.18
C GLN A 144 6.52 4.73 7.04
N THR A 145 7.42 4.88 6.06
CA THR A 145 7.24 5.75 4.89
C THR A 145 6.03 5.37 4.03
N ASN A 146 5.48 4.15 4.17
CA ASN A 146 4.29 3.73 3.43
C ASN A 146 3.01 4.46 3.84
N ILE A 147 3.03 5.21 4.95
CA ILE A 147 1.91 6.04 5.37
C ILE A 147 1.47 7.04 4.29
N VAL A 148 2.41 7.51 3.46
CA VAL A 148 2.14 8.40 2.32
C VAL A 148 1.16 7.77 1.34
N TRP A 149 1.30 6.47 1.06
CA TRP A 149 0.42 5.76 0.13
C TRP A 149 -0.98 5.53 0.70
N MET A 150 -1.08 5.36 2.02
CA MET A 150 -2.38 5.30 2.70
C MET A 150 -3.11 6.64 2.62
N PHE A 151 -2.40 7.76 2.84
CA PHE A 151 -2.97 9.09 2.64
C PHE A 151 -3.40 9.33 1.20
N TYR A 152 -2.60 8.89 0.23
CA TYR A 152 -2.98 8.95 -1.18
C TYR A 152 -4.29 8.19 -1.45
N ALA A 153 -4.41 6.94 -0.99
CA ALA A 153 -5.63 6.14 -1.17
C ALA A 153 -6.85 6.79 -0.47
N ALA A 154 -6.68 7.30 0.75
CA ALA A 154 -7.74 8.00 1.47
C ALA A 154 -8.18 9.29 0.73
N ALA A 155 -7.22 10.04 0.19
CA ALA A 155 -7.49 11.25 -0.58
C ALA A 155 -8.25 10.94 -1.88
N GLU A 156 -7.83 9.91 -2.62
CA GLU A 156 -8.53 9.44 -3.84
C GLU A 156 -9.98 9.07 -3.53
N ALA A 157 -10.21 8.28 -2.47
CA ALA A 157 -11.56 7.82 -2.09
C ALA A 157 -12.51 8.99 -1.81
N THR A 158 -11.96 10.08 -1.27
CA THR A 158 -12.71 11.27 -0.85
C THR A 158 -12.99 12.22 -2.02
N LEU A 159 -12.15 12.21 -3.05
CA LEU A 159 -12.19 13.19 -4.15
C LEU A 159 -13.53 13.18 -4.91
N PRO A 160 -14.12 12.04 -5.33
CA PRO A 160 -15.41 12.03 -6.01
C PRO A 160 -16.53 12.63 -5.17
N ALA A 161 -16.59 12.28 -3.88
CA ALA A 161 -17.62 12.77 -2.97
C ALA A 161 -17.51 14.28 -2.73
N LEU A 162 -16.29 14.82 -2.70
CA LEU A 162 -16.05 16.26 -2.66
C LEU A 162 -16.50 16.94 -3.96
N LEU A 163 -16.12 16.39 -5.11
CA LEU A 163 -16.48 16.94 -6.43
C LEU A 163 -17.99 16.98 -6.64
N GLU A 164 -18.72 15.93 -6.23
CA GLU A 164 -20.20 15.92 -6.27
C GLU A 164 -20.80 17.02 -5.39
N LEU A 165 -20.33 17.16 -4.15
CA LEU A 165 -20.78 18.22 -3.24
C LEU A 165 -20.52 19.62 -3.81
N PHE A 166 -19.39 19.82 -4.49
CA PHE A 166 -19.08 21.09 -5.14
C PHE A 166 -19.98 21.35 -6.34
N LYS A 167 -20.14 20.36 -7.23
CA LYS A 167 -20.99 20.48 -8.43
C LYS A 167 -22.44 20.80 -8.07
N GLU A 168 -23.04 20.07 -7.14
CA GLU A 168 -24.43 20.31 -6.70
C GLU A 168 -24.64 21.72 -6.14
N ARG A 169 -23.63 22.28 -5.48
CA ARG A 169 -23.74 23.57 -4.79
C ARG A 169 -23.34 24.75 -5.67
N LEU A 170 -22.40 24.55 -6.59
CA LEU A 170 -22.06 25.51 -7.63
C LEU A 170 -23.23 25.66 -8.60
N ALA A 171 -23.86 24.57 -9.04
CA ALA A 171 -25.05 24.61 -9.90
C ALA A 171 -26.23 25.39 -9.29
N LYS A 172 -26.32 25.49 -7.95
CA LYS A 172 -27.35 26.27 -7.25
C LYS A 172 -27.04 27.76 -7.14
N LYS A 173 -25.80 28.17 -7.36
CA LYS A 173 -25.32 29.54 -7.10
C LYS A 173 -24.72 30.22 -8.32
N ASP A 174 -24.33 29.45 -9.32
CA ASP A 174 -23.64 29.94 -10.51
C ASP A 174 -24.37 29.52 -11.78
N LYS A 175 -24.46 30.44 -12.73
CA LYS A 175 -25.11 30.19 -14.03
C LYS A 175 -24.19 29.43 -14.99
N ASP A 176 -22.88 29.47 -14.77
CA ASP A 176 -21.89 28.69 -15.54
C ASP A 176 -20.97 27.86 -14.63
N PRO A 177 -21.32 26.60 -14.34
CA PRO A 177 -20.55 25.76 -13.41
C PRO A 177 -19.15 25.35 -13.91
N ASN A 178 -18.76 25.70 -15.14
CA ASN A 178 -17.45 25.37 -15.72
C ASN A 178 -16.49 26.56 -15.85
N ASP A 179 -16.90 27.78 -15.47
CA ASP A 179 -16.00 28.93 -15.47
C ASP A 179 -14.98 28.82 -14.28
N VAL A 180 -13.73 29.22 -14.53
CA VAL A 180 -12.58 29.12 -13.60
C VAL A 180 -12.15 30.51 -13.12
N SER A 181 -13.05 31.49 -13.21
CA SER A 181 -12.78 32.87 -12.77
C SER A 181 -12.52 32.97 -11.25
N LEU A 182 -11.87 34.06 -10.83
CA LEU A 182 -11.57 34.35 -9.42
C LEU A 182 -12.84 34.38 -8.54
N SER A 183 -13.99 34.68 -9.15
CA SER A 183 -15.34 34.55 -8.56
C SER A 183 -15.67 33.11 -8.18
N HIS A 184 -15.41 32.13 -9.04
CA HIS A 184 -15.65 30.72 -8.76
C HIS A 184 -14.81 30.20 -7.60
N LEU A 185 -13.54 30.61 -7.51
CA LEU A 185 -12.68 30.27 -6.37
C LEU A 185 -13.23 30.83 -5.05
N LYS A 186 -13.67 32.09 -5.04
CA LYS A 186 -14.31 32.70 -3.85
C LYS A 186 -15.61 31.98 -3.48
N THR A 187 -16.46 31.67 -4.44
CA THR A 187 -17.72 30.94 -4.23
C THR A 187 -17.47 29.53 -3.68
N SER A 188 -16.46 28.84 -4.21
CA SER A 188 -16.05 27.50 -3.78
C SER A 188 -15.52 27.52 -2.34
N MET A 189 -14.65 28.46 -1.98
CA MET A 189 -14.19 28.63 -0.59
C MET A 189 -15.36 28.91 0.37
N LEU A 190 -16.33 29.73 -0.05
CA LEU A 190 -17.53 30.02 0.75
C LEU A 190 -18.40 28.77 0.94
N ILE A 191 -18.50 27.92 -0.08
CA ILE A 191 -19.18 26.62 0.00
C ILE A 191 -18.47 25.71 0.99
N VAL A 192 -17.13 25.60 0.94
CA VAL A 192 -16.36 24.83 1.94
C VAL A 192 -16.62 25.35 3.34
N LYS A 193 -16.44 26.66 3.55
CA LYS A 193 -16.59 27.29 4.87
C LYS A 193 -17.99 27.09 5.45
N LYS A 194 -19.04 27.16 4.63
CA LYS A 194 -20.42 27.00 5.09
C LYS A 194 -20.78 25.54 5.40
N ASN A 195 -20.07 24.56 4.83
CA ASN A 195 -20.46 23.15 4.87
C ASN A 195 -19.37 22.22 5.40
N TRP A 196 -18.36 22.78 6.04
CA TRP A 196 -17.19 22.07 6.53
C TRP A 196 -17.55 20.85 7.40
N MET A 197 -18.58 20.95 8.26
CA MET A 197 -19.06 19.83 9.07
C MET A 197 -19.62 18.66 8.24
N GLN A 198 -20.40 18.95 7.20
CA GLN A 198 -20.95 17.90 6.33
C GLN A 198 -19.86 17.26 5.47
N ILE A 199 -18.91 18.08 4.99
CA ILE A 199 -17.73 17.60 4.26
C ILE A 199 -16.91 16.67 5.17
N LEU A 200 -16.59 17.13 6.39
CA LEU A 200 -15.86 16.31 7.36
C LEU A 200 -16.58 15.01 7.69
N LYS A 201 -17.91 15.04 7.88
CA LYS A 201 -18.68 13.83 8.14
C LYS A 201 -18.57 12.83 6.96
N LYS A 202 -18.73 13.30 5.73
CA LYS A 202 -18.59 12.46 4.52
C LYS A 202 -17.18 11.90 4.36
N VAL A 203 -16.16 12.73 4.58
CA VAL A 203 -14.74 12.31 4.57
C VAL A 203 -14.52 11.22 5.62
N PHE A 204 -15.06 11.41 6.83
CA PHE A 204 -14.92 10.46 7.92
C PHE A 204 -15.63 9.13 7.62
N GLU A 205 -16.84 9.18 7.07
CA GLU A 205 -17.60 7.99 6.67
C GLU A 205 -16.89 7.18 5.60
N ILE A 206 -16.31 7.83 4.58
CA ILE A 206 -15.57 7.18 3.50
C ILE A 206 -14.26 6.57 4.01
N ASN A 207 -13.56 7.27 4.91
CA ASN A 207 -12.24 6.89 5.40
C ASN A 207 -12.25 6.15 6.74
N LEU A 208 -13.41 5.67 7.18
CA LEU A 208 -13.58 4.98 8.46
C LEU A 208 -12.54 3.86 8.68
N GLY A 209 -12.16 3.15 7.60
CA GLY A 209 -11.09 2.15 7.66
C GLY A 209 -9.68 2.73 7.84
N TYR A 210 -9.36 3.87 7.20
CA TYR A 210 -8.02 4.47 7.19
C TYR A 210 -7.72 5.26 8.47
N ILE A 211 -8.74 5.84 9.11
CA ILE A 211 -8.59 6.71 10.29
C ILE A 211 -7.90 6.02 11.49
N PRO A 212 -8.29 4.81 11.92
CA PRO A 212 -7.62 4.13 13.03
C PRO A 212 -6.14 3.91 12.78
N VAL A 213 -5.77 3.63 11.52
CA VAL A 213 -4.38 3.41 11.14
C VAL A 213 -3.60 4.72 11.24
N ALA A 214 -4.14 5.82 10.72
CA ALA A 214 -3.49 7.13 10.77
C ALA A 214 -3.25 7.64 12.21
N ILE A 215 -4.12 7.29 13.16
CA ILE A 215 -3.95 7.64 14.58
C ILE A 215 -2.86 6.79 15.25
N ALA A 216 -2.68 5.54 14.80
CA ALA A 216 -1.72 4.60 15.37
C ALA A 216 -0.32 4.65 14.69
N SER A 217 -0.18 5.43 13.62
CA SER A 217 1.06 5.60 12.83
C SER A 217 1.93 6.72 13.39
#